data_AF-A0A6N9TWF4-F1
#
_entry.id   AF-A0A6N9TWF4-F1
#
_cell.length_a   1.000
_cell.length_b   1.000
_cell.length_c   1.000
_cell.angle_alpha   90.00
_cell.angle_beta   90.00
_cell.angle_gamma   90.00
#
_symmetry.space_group_name_H-M   'P 1'
#
loop_
_entity.id
_entity.type
_entity.pdbx_description
1 polymer ?
#
loop_
_entity_poly.entity_id
_entity_poly.type
_entity_poly.pdbx_seq_one_letter_code
_entity_poly.pdbx_strand_id
1 'polypeptide(L)'
;LRTAPAPGAARPRPVLSLPYGLFGLAAGVLVLVEGRREPYAVVVLTVSMGLAEWLLYRYRGLSVAALRAAATPAAFRLRSAGVLGLCLLAYLAPLAPAALLTGAEPVPLLLIAATLWTALLLQAFGVAWVPAAVCLTAAASVGAVTLIGVERDLLALSLCYGAAAAALGAWALRTLGRPSAHA
;
A
#
# COMPACT_ATOMS: atom_id res chain seq x y z
N LEU A 1 -20.19 11.66 -29.00
CA LEU A 1 -21.48 11.27 -28.39
C LEU A 1 -21.43 11.53 -26.89
N ARG A 2 -22.11 12.58 -26.39
CA ARG A 2 -22.27 12.85 -24.95
C ARG A 2 -23.65 12.30 -24.56
N THR A 3 -23.68 11.11 -23.98
CA THR A 3 -24.91 10.53 -23.42
C THR A 3 -25.31 11.34 -22.20
N ALA A 4 -26.58 11.77 -22.16
CA ALA A 4 -27.13 12.43 -20.97
C ALA A 4 -27.10 11.46 -19.78
N PRO A 5 -26.69 11.90 -18.58
CA PRO A 5 -26.68 11.04 -17.41
C PRO A 5 -28.11 10.59 -17.08
N ALA A 6 -28.26 9.32 -16.69
CA ALA A 6 -29.55 8.74 -16.34
C ALA A 6 -30.23 9.55 -15.21
N PRO A 7 -31.55 9.83 -15.30
CA PRO A 7 -32.28 10.53 -14.24
C PRO A 7 -32.21 9.69 -12.96
N GLY A 8 -31.63 10.25 -11.89
CA GLY A 8 -31.45 9.57 -10.60
C GLY A 8 -30.04 9.07 -10.31
N ALA A 9 -29.08 9.25 -11.21
CA ALA A 9 -27.66 9.04 -10.89
C ALA A 9 -27.19 10.10 -9.87
N ALA A 10 -27.30 9.79 -8.58
CA ALA A 10 -26.75 10.62 -7.52
C ALA A 10 -25.26 10.84 -7.78
N ARG A 11 -24.84 12.11 -7.86
CA ARG A 11 -23.42 12.45 -8.01
C ARG A 11 -22.65 11.78 -6.87
N PRO A 12 -21.60 10.99 -7.16
CA PRO A 12 -20.80 10.39 -6.11
C PRO A 12 -20.27 11.52 -5.21
N ARG A 13 -20.50 11.40 -3.91
CA ARG A 13 -20.14 12.44 -2.95
C ARG A 13 -18.62 12.61 -2.96
N PRO A 14 -18.07 13.81 -3.15
CA PRO A 14 -16.62 14.03 -3.17
C PRO A 14 -15.93 13.61 -1.86
N VAL A 15 -16.68 13.57 -0.76
CA VAL A 15 -16.22 13.08 0.55
C VAL A 15 -15.80 11.59 0.51
N LEU A 16 -16.37 10.80 -0.41
CA LEU A 16 -15.97 9.40 -0.63
C LEU A 16 -14.62 9.29 -1.35
N SER A 17 -14.23 10.32 -2.11
CA SER A 17 -12.95 10.38 -2.83
C SER A 17 -11.80 10.95 -2.00
N LEU A 18 -12.13 11.67 -0.92
CA LEU A 18 -11.20 12.35 -0.03
C LEU A 18 -10.08 11.44 0.54
N PRO A 19 -10.35 10.22 1.07
CA PRO A 19 -9.29 9.35 1.57
C PRO A 19 -8.31 8.91 0.47
N TYR A 20 -8.77 8.76 -0.77
CA TYR A 20 -7.91 8.40 -1.90
C TYR A 20 -6.98 9.55 -2.29
N GLY A 21 -7.49 10.79 -2.29
CA GLY A 21 -6.68 11.99 -2.51
C GLY A 21 -5.64 12.20 -1.41
N LEU A 22 -6.03 12.04 -0.15
CA LEU A 22 -5.12 12.14 1.00
C LEU A 22 -4.01 11.09 0.96
N PHE A 23 -4.37 9.85 0.63
CA PHE A 23 -3.40 8.78 0.42
C PHE A 23 -2.42 9.12 -0.71
N GLY A 24 -2.92 9.57 -1.86
CA GLY A 24 -2.07 9.94 -3.00
C GLY A 24 -1.12 11.09 -2.67
N LEU A 25 -1.58 12.09 -1.91
CA LEU A 25 -0.75 13.20 -1.43
C LEU A 25 0.33 12.70 -0.46
N ALA A 26 -0.04 11.89 0.52
CA ALA A 26 0.91 11.31 1.46
C ALA A 26 1.96 10.44 0.75
N ALA A 27 1.54 9.59 -0.19
CA ALA A 27 2.45 8.79 -1.00
C ALA A 27 3.40 9.68 -1.82
N GLY A 28 2.87 10.74 -2.45
CA GLY A 28 3.68 11.70 -3.20
C GLY A 28 4.74 12.39 -2.33
N VAL A 29 4.38 12.82 -1.11
CA VAL A 29 5.34 13.42 -0.16
C VAL A 29 6.43 12.43 0.22
N LEU A 30 6.06 11.18 0.54
CA LEU A 30 7.03 10.15 0.92
C LEU A 30 8.01 9.83 -0.22
N VAL A 31 7.50 9.66 -1.44
CA VAL A 31 8.33 9.43 -2.64
C VAL A 31 9.23 10.64 -2.93
N LEU A 32 8.74 11.87 -2.72
CA LEU A 32 9.52 13.08 -2.94
C LEU A 32 10.64 13.23 -1.92
N VAL A 33 10.40 12.90 -0.64
CA VAL A 33 11.46 12.88 0.39
C VAL A 33 12.51 11.82 0.06
N GLU A 34 12.09 10.62 -0.34
CA GLU A 34 13.03 9.55 -0.70
C GLU A 34 13.82 9.92 -1.97
N GLY A 35 13.15 10.48 -2.98
CA GLY A 35 13.75 10.90 -4.24
C GLY A 35 14.72 12.08 -4.13
N ARG A 36 14.58 12.92 -3.09
CA ARG A 36 15.57 13.94 -2.77
C ARG A 36 16.88 13.35 -2.25
N ARG A 37 16.83 12.17 -1.62
CA ARG A 37 18.02 11.45 -1.16
C ARG A 37 18.59 10.56 -2.25
N GLU A 38 17.72 9.80 -2.91
CA GLU A 38 18.07 8.79 -3.89
C GLU A 38 17.21 8.95 -5.15
N PRO A 39 17.64 9.74 -6.15
CA PRO A 39 16.81 10.00 -7.34
C PRO A 39 16.50 8.72 -8.15
N TYR A 40 17.37 7.72 -8.08
CA TYR A 40 17.14 6.41 -8.71
C TYR A 40 16.07 5.58 -7.98
N ALA A 41 15.81 5.82 -6.69
CA ALA A 41 14.74 5.16 -5.95
C ALA A 41 13.36 5.52 -6.51
N VAL A 42 13.18 6.75 -7.02
CA VAL A 42 11.92 7.18 -7.66
C VAL A 42 11.63 6.40 -8.92
N VAL A 43 12.66 6.16 -9.74
CA VAL A 43 12.52 5.36 -10.98
C VAL A 43 12.13 3.93 -10.63
N VAL A 44 12.79 3.35 -9.64
CA VAL A 44 12.48 2.01 -9.15
C VAL A 44 11.05 1.94 -8.61
N LEU A 45 10.61 2.91 -7.81
CA LEU A 45 9.24 3.00 -7.28
C LEU A 45 8.20 3.16 -8.40
N THR A 46 8.50 3.97 -9.41
CA THR A 46 7.59 4.21 -10.54
C THR A 46 7.41 2.95 -11.39
N VAL A 47 8.50 2.25 -11.72
CA VAL A 47 8.45 0.96 -12.42
C VAL A 47 7.71 -0.08 -11.57
N SER A 48 7.92 -0.04 -10.25
CA SER A 48 7.28 -0.92 -9.29
C SER A 48 5.76 -0.73 -9.23
N MET A 49 5.21 0.44 -9.59
CA MET A 49 3.76 0.64 -9.67
C MET A 49 3.09 -0.24 -10.74
N GLY A 50 3.75 -0.47 -11.88
CA GLY A 50 3.23 -1.39 -12.90
C GLY A 50 3.24 -2.84 -12.43
N LEU A 51 4.27 -3.24 -11.67
CA LEU A 51 4.33 -4.56 -11.04
C LEU A 51 3.26 -4.73 -9.96
N ALA A 52 3.00 -3.68 -9.18
CA ALA A 52 1.97 -3.66 -8.14
C ALA A 52 0.57 -3.90 -8.74
N GLU A 53 0.24 -3.24 -9.85
CA GLU A 53 -1.05 -3.43 -10.53
C GLU A 53 -1.25 -4.87 -11.02
N TRP A 54 -0.21 -5.44 -11.63
CA TRP A 54 -0.25 -6.84 -12.06
C TRP A 54 -0.44 -7.80 -10.89
N LEU A 55 0.23 -7.56 -9.76
CA LEU A 55 0.08 -8.33 -8.53
C LEU A 55 -1.31 -8.18 -7.92
N LEU A 56 -1.92 -6.99 -7.96
CA LEU A 56 -3.30 -6.79 -7.51
C LEU A 56 -4.30 -7.59 -8.34
N TYR A 57 -4.11 -7.60 -9.67
CA TYR A 57 -4.93 -8.42 -10.56
C TYR A 57 -4.78 -9.92 -10.22
N ARG A 58 -3.56 -10.37 -9.99
CA ARG A 58 -3.27 -11.78 -9.66
C ARG A 58 -3.77 -12.16 -8.27
N TYR A 59 -3.65 -11.27 -7.28
CA TYR A 59 -4.20 -11.44 -5.94
C TYR A 59 -5.72 -11.62 -6.00
N ARG A 60 -6.43 -10.81 -6.81
CA ARG A 60 -7.88 -10.96 -7.03
C ARG A 60 -8.24 -12.33 -7.59
N GLY A 61 -7.54 -12.79 -8.63
CA GLY A 61 -7.76 -14.11 -9.22
C GLY A 61 -7.52 -15.27 -8.23
N LEU A 62 -6.41 -15.20 -7.48
CA LEU A 62 -6.05 -16.20 -6.47
C LEU A 62 -7.00 -16.20 -5.28
N SER A 63 -7.48 -15.03 -4.84
CA SER A 63 -8.45 -14.91 -3.75
C SER A 63 -9.81 -15.51 -4.14
N VAL A 64 -10.25 -15.31 -5.39
CA VAL A 64 -11.49 -15.93 -5.91
C VAL A 64 -11.35 -17.45 -6.07
N ALA A 65 -10.18 -17.94 -6.46
CA ALA A 65 -9.89 -19.38 -6.48
C ALA A 65 -9.86 -19.97 -5.05
N ALA A 66 -9.27 -19.25 -4.10
CA ALA A 66 -9.23 -19.64 -2.69
C ALA A 66 -10.62 -19.63 -2.04
N LEU A 67 -11.47 -18.65 -2.37
CA LEU A 67 -12.89 -18.60 -1.97
C LEU A 67 -13.63 -19.84 -2.47
N ARG A 68 -13.45 -20.21 -3.74
CA ARG A 68 -14.11 -21.38 -4.34
C ARG A 68 -13.65 -22.72 -3.74
N ALA A 69 -12.46 -22.76 -3.16
CA ALA A 69 -11.85 -23.98 -2.63
C ALA A 69 -11.87 -24.09 -1.10
N ALA A 70 -12.28 -23.06 -0.36
CA ALA A 70 -12.27 -23.05 1.10
C ALA A 70 -13.65 -23.38 1.67
N ALA A 71 -13.76 -24.52 2.36
CA ALA A 71 -14.99 -24.95 3.04
C ALA A 71 -15.17 -24.30 4.43
N THR A 72 -14.13 -23.67 4.99
CA THR A 72 -14.18 -23.05 6.32
C THR A 72 -13.61 -21.63 6.33
N PRO A 73 -14.16 -20.73 7.17
CA PRO A 73 -13.72 -19.35 7.24
C PRO A 73 -12.28 -19.21 7.75
N ALA A 74 -11.74 -20.14 8.53
CA ALA A 74 -10.35 -20.11 8.97
C ALA A 74 -9.37 -20.51 7.86
N ALA A 75 -9.71 -21.52 7.05
CA ALA A 75 -8.88 -21.92 5.90
C ALA A 75 -8.83 -20.84 4.82
N PHE A 76 -9.93 -20.11 4.62
CA PHE A 76 -9.96 -18.95 3.73
C PHE A 76 -8.99 -17.86 4.21
N ARG A 77 -8.96 -17.53 5.50
CA ARG A 77 -8.04 -16.52 6.07
C ARG A 77 -6.58 -16.91 5.91
N LEU A 78 -6.23 -18.15 6.23
CA LEU A 78 -4.85 -18.64 6.11
C LEU A 78 -4.38 -18.63 4.66
N ARG A 79 -5.24 -19.04 3.71
CA ARG A 79 -4.91 -18.95 2.28
C ARG A 79 -4.82 -17.50 1.80
N SER A 80 -5.74 -16.62 2.18
CA SER A 80 -5.71 -15.21 1.80
C SER A 80 -4.50 -14.48 2.36
N ALA A 81 -4.10 -14.79 3.60
CA ALA A 81 -2.87 -14.30 4.21
C ALA A 81 -1.62 -14.87 3.52
N GLY A 82 -1.63 -16.16 3.15
CA GLY A 82 -0.55 -16.79 2.39
C GLY A 82 -0.38 -16.19 0.99
N VAL A 83 -1.48 -15.95 0.27
CA VAL A 83 -1.45 -15.27 -1.03
C VAL A 83 -1.00 -13.82 -0.89
N LEU A 84 -1.40 -13.14 0.20
CA LEU A 84 -0.96 -11.78 0.50
C LEU A 84 0.55 -11.72 0.77
N GLY A 85 1.06 -12.64 1.59
CA GLY A 85 2.48 -12.80 1.85
C GLY A 85 3.27 -13.15 0.60
N LEU A 86 2.75 -14.05 -0.25
CA LEU A 86 3.38 -14.43 -1.51
C LEU A 86 3.43 -13.24 -2.49
N CYS A 87 2.34 -12.49 -2.64
CA CYS A 87 2.31 -11.30 -3.48
C CYS A 87 3.27 -10.23 -2.95
N LEU A 88 3.33 -10.03 -1.63
CA LEU A 88 4.27 -9.09 -1.01
C LEU A 88 5.72 -9.54 -1.23
N LEU A 89 6.03 -10.82 -1.06
CA LEU A 89 7.38 -11.35 -1.30
C LEU A 89 7.76 -11.24 -2.79
N ALA A 90 6.84 -11.57 -3.70
CA ALA A 90 7.05 -11.43 -5.13
C ALA A 90 7.24 -9.97 -5.56
N TYR A 91 6.60 -9.03 -4.86
CA TYR A 91 6.80 -7.60 -5.05
C TYR A 91 8.17 -7.13 -4.56
N LEU A 92 8.56 -7.55 -3.36
CA LEU A 92 9.81 -7.12 -2.71
C LEU A 92 11.06 -7.80 -3.29
N ALA A 93 10.93 -9.02 -3.82
CA ALA A 93 12.04 -9.80 -4.37
C ALA A 93 12.84 -9.08 -5.48
N PRO A 94 12.23 -8.46 -6.51
CA PRO A 94 12.96 -7.70 -7.52
C PRO A 94 13.42 -6.32 -7.04
N LEU A 95 12.76 -5.76 -6.02
CA LEU A 95 13.12 -4.45 -5.44
C LEU A 95 14.43 -4.51 -4.64
N ALA A 96 14.73 -5.63 -3.99
CA ALA A 96 15.96 -5.81 -3.22
C ALA A 96 17.26 -5.71 -4.09
N PRO A 97 17.42 -6.46 -5.20
CA PRO A 97 18.57 -6.29 -6.08
C PRO A 97 18.55 -4.94 -6.80
N ALA A 98 17.38 -4.38 -7.10
CA ALA A 98 17.29 -3.04 -7.70
C ALA A 98 17.85 -1.95 -6.78
N ALA A 99 17.60 -2.03 -5.46
CA ALA A 99 18.19 -1.13 -4.48
C ALA A 99 19.73 -1.28 -4.44
N LEU A 100 20.23 -2.52 -4.42
CA LEU A 100 21.67 -2.80 -4.45
C LEU A 100 22.35 -2.27 -5.73
N LEU A 101 21.69 -2.37 -6.88
CA LEU A 101 22.22 -1.89 -8.16
C LEU A 101 22.16 -0.37 -8.31
N THR A 102 21.25 0.30 -7.61
CA THR A 102 21.07 1.75 -7.65
C THR A 102 21.86 2.49 -6.57
N GLY A 103 22.49 1.75 -5.65
CA GLY A 103 23.19 2.32 -4.49
C GLY A 103 22.26 2.82 -3.39
N ALA A 104 20.94 2.63 -3.55
CA ALA A 104 19.94 3.04 -2.59
C ALA A 104 19.90 2.08 -1.39
N GLU A 105 19.64 2.63 -0.21
CA GLU A 105 19.50 1.84 1.01
C GLU A 105 18.27 0.90 0.90
N PRO A 106 18.47 -0.43 0.94
CA PRO A 106 17.42 -1.39 0.60
C PRO A 106 16.31 -1.45 1.64
N VAL A 107 16.61 -1.21 2.91
CA VAL A 107 15.66 -1.32 4.01
C VAL A 107 14.53 -0.28 3.91
N PRO A 108 14.79 1.05 3.88
CA PRO A 108 13.72 2.04 3.78
C PRO A 108 12.93 1.90 2.47
N LEU A 109 13.60 1.56 1.37
CA LEU A 109 12.98 1.38 0.05
C LEU A 109 12.01 0.18 0.02
N LEU A 110 12.38 -0.94 0.64
CA LEU A 110 11.50 -2.10 0.75
C LEU A 110 10.32 -1.83 1.69
N LEU A 111 10.56 -1.11 2.79
CA LEU A 111 9.51 -0.76 3.76
C LEU A 111 8.48 0.21 3.16
N ILE A 112 8.92 1.26 2.47
CA ILE A 112 8.01 2.21 1.81
C ILE A 112 7.19 1.52 0.71
N ALA A 113 7.83 0.67 -0.09
CA ALA A 113 7.15 -0.11 -1.12
C ALA A 113 6.09 -1.05 -0.51
N ALA A 114 6.42 -1.74 0.58
CA ALA A 114 5.48 -2.60 1.31
C ALA A 114 4.29 -1.81 1.86
N THR A 115 4.50 -0.62 2.44
CA THR A 115 3.40 0.25 2.91
C THR A 115 2.48 0.68 1.78
N LEU A 116 3.03 1.13 0.65
CA LEU A 116 2.22 1.62 -0.46
C LEU A 116 1.39 0.50 -1.07
N TRP A 117 1.99 -0.67 -1.27
CA TRP A 117 1.28 -1.83 -1.80
C TRP A 117 0.15 -2.32 -0.87
N THR A 118 0.42 -2.42 0.44
CA THR A 118 -0.61 -2.83 1.42
C THR A 118 -1.72 -1.81 1.56
N ALA A 119 -1.41 -0.52 1.46
CA ALA A 119 -2.39 0.56 1.46
C ALA A 119 -3.32 0.50 0.23
N LEU A 120 -2.75 0.33 -0.97
CA LEU A 120 -3.51 0.19 -2.22
C LEU A 120 -4.42 -1.05 -2.17
N LEU A 121 -3.93 -2.15 -1.62
CA LEU A 121 -4.71 -3.37 -1.44
C LEU A 121 -5.92 -3.12 -0.54
N LEU A 122 -5.72 -2.52 0.64
CA LEU A 122 -6.80 -2.19 1.57
C LEU A 122 -7.83 -1.24 0.95
N GLN A 123 -7.37 -0.25 0.19
CA GLN A 123 -8.24 0.64 -0.59
C GLN A 123 -9.06 -0.11 -1.64
N ALA A 124 -8.46 -1.09 -2.33
CA ALA A 124 -9.16 -1.94 -3.29
C ALA A 124 -10.22 -2.84 -2.64
N PHE A 125 -10.09 -3.13 -1.34
CA PHE A 125 -11.10 -3.82 -0.51
C PHE A 125 -12.10 -2.89 0.16
N GLY A 126 -12.10 -1.60 -0.18
CA GLY A 126 -13.06 -0.62 0.35
C GLY A 126 -12.66 0.01 1.68
N VAL A 127 -11.48 -0.32 2.22
CA VAL A 127 -10.94 0.27 3.45
C VAL A 127 -10.01 1.42 3.07
N ALA A 128 -10.57 2.61 2.86
CA ALA A 128 -9.81 3.77 2.37
C ALA A 128 -9.26 4.69 3.47
N TRP A 129 -9.95 4.81 4.61
CA TRP A 129 -9.58 5.75 5.67
C TRP A 129 -8.36 5.30 6.50
N VAL A 130 -8.23 4.01 6.79
CA VAL A 130 -7.11 3.50 7.57
C VAL A 130 -5.79 3.67 6.82
N PRO A 131 -5.67 3.28 5.53
CA PRO A 131 -4.47 3.57 4.75
C PRO A 131 -4.16 5.06 4.64
N ALA A 132 -5.18 5.89 4.39
CA ALA A 132 -5.01 7.34 4.30
C ALA A 132 -4.45 7.92 5.60
N ALA A 133 -5.00 7.55 6.76
CA ALA A 133 -4.54 8.03 8.05
C ALA A 133 -3.10 7.56 8.35
N VAL A 134 -2.80 6.27 8.15
CA VAL A 134 -1.45 5.73 8.41
C VAL A 134 -0.41 6.38 7.50
N CYS A 135 -0.68 6.49 6.20
CA CYS A 135 0.22 7.13 5.26
C CYS A 135 0.38 8.63 5.54
N LEU A 136 -0.69 9.34 5.92
CA LEU A 136 -0.60 10.74 6.34
C LEU A 136 0.25 10.91 7.60
N THR A 137 0.07 10.05 8.60
CA THR A 137 0.89 10.12 9.82
C THR A 137 2.35 9.86 9.52
N ALA A 138 2.66 8.90 8.65
CA ALA A 138 4.02 8.62 8.21
C ALA A 138 4.62 9.78 7.39
N ALA A 139 3.83 10.40 6.50
CA ALA A 139 4.28 11.57 5.74
C ALA A 139 4.52 12.78 6.65
N ALA A 140 3.66 12.99 7.65
CA ALA A 140 3.80 14.08 8.61
C ALA A 140 5.01 13.89 9.52
N SER A 141 5.26 12.68 10.02
CA SER A 141 6.43 12.38 10.85
C SER A 141 7.73 12.51 10.05
N VAL A 142 7.78 11.97 8.82
CA VAL A 142 8.94 12.12 7.95
C VAL A 142 9.16 13.60 7.59
N GLY A 143 8.11 14.34 7.25
CA GLY A 143 8.18 15.77 6.97
C GLY A 143 8.62 16.62 8.18
N ALA A 144 8.20 16.25 9.39
CA ALA A 144 8.67 16.90 10.62
C ALA A 144 10.17 16.63 10.85
N VAL A 145 10.62 15.40 10.65
CA VAL A 145 12.04 15.01 10.77
C VAL A 145 12.90 15.74 9.74
N THR A 146 12.42 15.92 8.51
CA THR A 146 13.15 16.71 7.49
C THR A 146 13.24 18.18 7.83
N LEU A 147 12.17 18.78 8.38
CA LEU A 147 12.16 20.17 8.83
C LEU A 147 13.12 20.42 10.02
N ILE A 148 13.29 19.44 10.91
CA ILE A 148 14.20 19.53 12.07
C ILE A 148 15.67 19.24 11.64
N GLY A 149 15.91 18.85 10.38
CA GLY A 149 17.26 18.61 9.86
C GLY A 149 17.89 17.29 10.34
N VAL A 150 17.10 16.40 10.94
CA VAL A 150 17.53 15.04 11.34
C VAL A 150 17.38 14.10 10.13
N GLU A 151 17.80 14.57 8.96
CA GLU A 151 17.57 13.86 7.69
C GLU A 151 18.39 12.58 7.54
N ARG A 152 19.39 12.37 8.41
CA ARG A 152 20.39 11.31 8.25
C ARG A 152 20.19 10.10 9.16
N ASP A 153 19.16 10.09 10.00
CA ASP A 153 18.88 8.93 10.85
C ASP A 153 18.04 7.89 10.11
N LEU A 154 18.75 7.01 9.38
CA LEU A 154 18.20 5.84 8.69
C LEU A 154 17.36 4.95 9.62
N LEU A 155 17.66 4.90 10.92
CA LEU A 155 16.89 4.12 11.88
C LEU A 155 15.53 4.75 12.13
N ALA A 156 15.45 6.07 12.32
CA ALA A 156 14.18 6.77 12.53
C ALA A 156 13.22 6.61 11.34
N LEU A 157 13.75 6.70 10.12
CA LEU A 157 12.99 6.49 8.88
C LEU A 157 12.52 5.04 8.74
N SER A 158 13.42 4.07 8.99
CA SER A 158 13.10 2.65 8.93
C SER A 158 12.06 2.27 9.99
N LEU A 159 12.14 2.83 11.19
CA LEU A 159 11.13 2.64 12.24
C LEU A 159 9.78 3.21 11.83
N CYS A 160 9.76 4.39 11.21
CA CYS A 160 8.52 5.03 10.77
C CYS A 160 7.84 4.24 9.65
N TYR A 161 8.58 3.84 8.61
CA TYR A 161 8.06 3.02 7.52
C TYR A 161 7.70 1.61 7.98
N GLY A 162 8.51 1.02 8.86
CA GLY A 162 8.25 -0.28 9.46
C GLY A 162 6.98 -0.30 10.32
N ALA A 163 6.78 0.73 11.15
CA ALA A 163 5.56 0.87 11.96
C ALA A 163 4.31 1.01 11.08
N ALA A 164 4.38 1.82 10.01
CA ALA A 164 3.30 1.96 9.05
C ALA A 164 3.00 0.62 8.33
N ALA A 165 4.03 -0.10 7.88
CA ALA A 165 3.89 -1.40 7.21
C ALA A 165 3.23 -2.43 8.15
N ALA A 166 3.70 -2.50 9.41
CA ALA A 166 3.15 -3.39 10.42
C ALA A 166 1.70 -3.06 10.75
N ALA A 167 1.36 -1.77 10.89
CA ALA A 167 0.00 -1.32 11.17
C ALA A 167 -0.96 -1.71 10.03
N LEU A 168 -0.57 -1.48 8.77
CA LEU A 168 -1.37 -1.85 7.60
C LEU A 168 -1.47 -3.37 7.43
N GLY A 169 -0.37 -4.11 7.64
CA GLY A 169 -0.36 -5.57 7.61
C GLY A 169 -1.30 -6.16 8.66
N ALA A 170 -1.24 -5.66 9.90
CA ALA A 170 -2.15 -6.09 10.97
C ALA A 170 -3.61 -5.78 10.62
N TRP A 171 -3.88 -4.63 10.00
CA TRP A 171 -5.23 -4.27 9.56
C TRP A 171 -5.73 -5.14 8.39
N ALA A 172 -4.87 -5.47 7.43
CA ALA A 172 -5.18 -6.39 6.34
C ALA A 172 -5.51 -7.79 6.89
N LEU A 173 -4.72 -8.31 7.82
CA LEU A 173 -4.99 -9.58 8.48
C LEU A 173 -6.29 -9.57 9.28
N ARG A 174 -6.61 -8.45 9.95
CA ARG A 174 -7.87 -8.29 10.71
C ARG A 174 -9.11 -8.18 9.81
N THR A 175 -9.01 -7.49 8.69
CA THR A 175 -10.14 -7.27 7.75
C THR A 175 -10.43 -8.50 6.91
N LEU A 176 -9.41 -9.08 6.30
CA LEU A 176 -9.49 -10.38 5.61
C LEU A 176 -9.84 -11.50 6.60
N GLY A 177 -9.53 -11.28 7.88
CA GLY A 177 -9.77 -12.16 9.01
C GLY A 177 -11.22 -12.23 9.49
N ARG A 178 -12.05 -11.24 9.16
CA ARG A 178 -13.44 -11.22 9.61
C ARG A 178 -14.31 -11.95 8.58
N PRO A 179 -14.94 -13.09 8.94
CA PRO A 179 -16.07 -13.57 8.17
C PRO A 179 -17.14 -12.50 8.35
N SER A 180 -17.25 -11.59 7.39
CA SER A 180 -18.34 -10.64 7.36
C SER A 180 -19.61 -11.46 7.18
N ALA A 181 -20.33 -11.64 8.28
CA ALA A 181 -21.77 -11.80 8.24
C ALA A 181 -22.29 -10.59 7.46
N HIS A 182 -22.50 -10.77 6.16
CA HIS A 182 -23.35 -9.88 5.39
C HIS A 182 -24.75 -10.17 5.91
N ALA A 183 -25.14 -9.44 6.95
CA ALA A 183 -26.52 -9.31 7.38
C ALA A 183 -27.15 -8.15 6.62
#